data_AF-A0A526P158-F1
#
_entry.id   AF-A0A526P158-F1
#
_cell.length_a   1.000
_cell.length_b   1.000
_cell.length_c   1.000
_cell.angle_alpha   90.00
_cell.angle_beta   90.00
_cell.angle_gamma   90.00
#
_symmetry.space_group_name_H-M   'P 1'
#
loop_
_entity.id
_entity.type
_entity.pdbx_description
1 polymer ?
#
loop_
_entity_poly.entity_id
_entity_poly.type
_entity_poly.pdbx_seq_one_letter_code
_entity_poly.pdbx_strand_id
1 'polypeptide(L)'
;RNVVIDKSFGAPRITKDGVTVAKEIELEDKFENMGAQMVREVASKTNDIAGDGTTTATVLAQSIVQEGHKAVAAGMNPMDLKRGI
;
A
#
# COMPACT_ATOMS: atom_id res chain seq x y z
N ARG A 1 -15.91 5.39 -2.86
CA ARG A 1 -16.48 4.21 -3.58
C ARG A 1 -16.54 3.05 -2.58
N ASN A 2 -17.44 2.08 -2.76
CA ASN A 2 -17.54 0.93 -1.86
C ASN A 2 -16.62 -0.19 -2.35
N VAL A 3 -16.03 -0.92 -1.41
CA VAL A 3 -15.27 -2.15 -1.67
C VAL A 3 -16.07 -3.31 -1.12
N VAL A 4 -16.26 -4.34 -1.94
CA VAL A 4 -16.97 -5.56 -1.57
C VAL A 4 -15.91 -6.63 -1.32
N ILE A 5 -15.94 -7.19 -0.11
CA ILE A 5 -15.00 -8.20 0.35
C ILE A 5 -15.78 -9.50 0.52
N ASP A 6 -15.30 -10.55 -0.14
CA ASP A 6 -15.87 -11.88 0.00
C ASP A 6 -15.58 -12.44 1.39
N LYS A 7 -16.52 -13.22 1.93
CA LYS A 7 -16.38 -13.85 3.25
C LYS A 7 -16.51 -15.36 3.09
N SER A 8 -15.66 -16.11 3.78
CA SER A 8 -15.68 -17.57 3.79
C SER A 8 -17.01 -18.17 4.27
N PHE A 9 -17.85 -17.40 4.96
CA PHE A 9 -19.19 -17.79 5.35
C PHE A 9 -20.13 -16.58 5.43
N GLY A 10 -21.34 -16.71 4.87
CA GLY A 10 -22.40 -15.70 4.93
C GLY A 10 -22.37 -14.67 3.79
N ALA A 11 -22.99 -13.51 4.02
CA ALA A 11 -23.08 -12.44 3.03
C ALA A 11 -21.77 -11.63 2.90
N PRO A 12 -21.44 -11.10 1.71
CA PRO A 12 -20.23 -10.33 1.48
C PRO A 12 -20.20 -9.05 2.32
N ARG A 13 -19.01 -8.65 2.76
CA ARG A 13 -18.83 -7.44 3.56
C ARG A 13 -18.62 -6.24 2.63
N ILE A 14 -19.49 -5.25 2.73
CA ILE A 14 -19.32 -3.97 2.03
C ILE A 14 -18.66 -2.99 3.00
N THR A 15 -17.51 -2.44 2.61
CA THR A 15 -16.79 -1.45 3.42
C THR A 15 -16.38 -0.23 2.59
N LYS A 16 -16.20 0.90 3.27
CA LYS A 16 -15.55 2.11 2.75
C LYS A 16 -14.22 2.40 3.47
N ASP A 17 -13.90 1.61 4.49
CA ASP A 17 -12.72 1.80 5.33
C ASP A 17 -11.48 1.16 4.66
N GLY A 18 -10.49 2.01 4.37
CA GLY A 18 -9.22 1.60 3.77
C GLY A 18 -8.38 0.69 4.67
N VAL A 19 -8.51 0.80 6.00
CA VAL A 19 -7.79 -0.07 6.95
C VAL A 19 -8.28 -1.51 6.83
N THR A 20 -9.60 -1.69 6.83
CA THR A 20 -10.22 -3.00 6.62
C THR A 20 -9.84 -3.58 5.27
N VAL A 21 -9.87 -2.77 4.20
CA VAL A 21 -9.51 -3.23 2.86
C VAL A 21 -8.04 -3.68 2.82
N ALA A 22 -7.10 -2.89 3.34
CA ALA A 22 -5.67 -3.20 3.30
C ALA A 22 -5.30 -4.51 4.05
N LYS A 23 -6.08 -4.90 5.07
CA LYS A 23 -5.86 -6.14 5.83
C LYS A 23 -6.18 -7.40 5.02
N GLU A 24 -7.14 -7.32 4.11
CA GLU A 24 -7.63 -8.44 3.30
C GLU A 24 -6.87 -8.58 1.97
N ILE A 25 -5.90 -7.69 1.68
CA ILE A 25 -5.08 -7.79 0.48
C ILE A 25 -3.96 -8.81 0.70
N GLU A 26 -4.06 -9.92 -0.03
CA GLU A 26 -3.03 -10.93 -0.16
C GLU A 26 -2.98 -11.37 -1.63
N LEU A 27 -1.78 -11.36 -2.21
CA LEU A 27 -1.57 -11.69 -3.61
C LEU A 27 -0.99 -13.10 -3.75
N GLU A 28 -1.39 -13.82 -4.79
CA GLU A 28 -0.93 -15.19 -5.05
C GLU A 28 0.57 -15.22 -5.41
N ASP A 29 1.04 -14.24 -6.19
CA ASP A 29 2.45 -14.10 -6.51
C ASP A 29 3.25 -13.60 -5.30
N LYS A 30 4.35 -14.31 -5.00
CA LYS A 30 5.17 -14.00 -3.82
C LYS A 30 5.88 -12.66 -3.92
N PHE A 31 6.33 -12.24 -5.10
CA PHE A 31 7.05 -10.97 -5.27
C PHE A 31 6.10 -9.79 -5.17
N GLU A 32 4.93 -9.89 -5.81
CA GLU A 32 3.90 -8.87 -5.71
C GLU A 32 3.37 -8.79 -4.27
N ASN A 33 3.12 -9.92 -3.62
CA ASN A 33 2.66 -9.95 -2.23
C ASN A 33 3.70 -9.30 -1.31
N MET A 34 4.99 -9.59 -1.46
CA MET A 34 6.04 -8.91 -0.67
C MET A 34 5.96 -7.38 -0.82
N GLY A 35 5.78 -6.87 -2.04
CA GLY A 35 5.57 -5.45 -2.31
C GLY A 35 4.35 -4.88 -1.59
N ALA A 36 3.20 -5.56 -1.72
CA ALA A 36 1.95 -5.16 -1.07
C ALA A 36 2.06 -5.18 0.47
N GLN A 37 2.71 -6.20 1.04
CA GLN A 37 2.93 -6.32 2.48
C GLN A 37 3.81 -5.19 3.04
N MET A 38 4.85 -4.78 2.31
CA MET A 38 5.71 -3.64 2.73
C MET A 38 4.91 -2.33 2.82
N VAL A 39 4.09 -2.03 1.82
CA VAL A 39 3.25 -0.82 1.82
C VAL A 39 2.19 -0.88 2.92
N ARG A 40 1.61 -2.07 3.14
CA ARG A 40 0.66 -2.31 4.24
C ARG A 40 1.27 -2.03 5.60
N GLU A 41 2.52 -2.44 5.82
CA GLU A 41 3.22 -2.20 7.09
C GLU A 41 3.43 -0.71 7.36
N VAL A 42 3.80 0.06 6.33
CA VAL A 42 3.93 1.53 6.45
C VAL A 42 2.59 2.16 6.81
N ALA A 43 1.52 1.78 6.11
CA ALA A 43 0.19 2.30 6.36
C ALA A 43 -0.30 1.95 7.78
N SER A 44 -0.06 0.71 8.25
CA SER A 44 -0.40 0.28 9.62
C SER A 44 0.30 1.14 10.66
N LYS A 45 1.60 1.38 10.52
CA LYS A 45 2.36 2.23 11.45
C LYS A 45 1.84 3.66 11.51
N THR A 46 1.43 4.22 10.36
CA THR A 46 0.79 5.54 10.32
C THR A 46 -0.50 5.54 11.15
N ASN A 47 -1.34 4.51 11.01
CA ASN A 47 -2.56 4.39 11.78
C ASN A 47 -2.30 4.19 13.28
N ASP A 48 -1.27 3.44 13.66
CA ASP A 48 -0.96 3.17 15.06
C ASP A 48 -0.47 4.43 15.81
N ILE A 49 0.24 5.32 15.10
CA ILE A 49 0.78 6.57 15.68
C ILE A 49 -0.23 7.72 15.58
N ALA A 50 -0.83 7.91 14.41
CA ALA A 50 -1.67 9.07 14.11
C ALA A 50 -3.17 8.81 14.29
N GLY A 51 -3.61 7.55 14.33
CA GLY A 51 -5.02 7.14 14.42
C GLY A 51 -5.84 7.30 13.13
N ASP A 52 -5.24 7.84 12.07
CA ASP A 52 -5.82 8.02 10.72
C ASP A 52 -4.67 8.18 9.69
N GLY A 53 -4.98 8.28 8.40
CA GLY A 53 -4.01 8.56 7.33
C GLY A 53 -3.49 7.34 6.60
N THR A 54 -4.03 6.15 6.89
CA THR A 54 -3.70 4.87 6.24
C THR A 54 -3.84 4.94 4.71
N THR A 55 -4.93 5.53 4.25
CA THR A 55 -5.19 5.69 2.80
C THR A 55 -4.21 6.67 2.16
N THR A 56 -3.93 7.79 2.84
CA THR A 56 -2.99 8.82 2.35
C THR A 56 -1.57 8.26 2.28
N ALA A 57 -1.11 7.56 3.32
CA ALA A 57 0.20 6.92 3.34
C ALA A 57 0.37 5.92 2.20
N THR A 58 -0.67 5.11 1.93
CA THR A 58 -0.65 4.11 0.85
C THR A 58 -0.53 4.78 -0.53
N VAL A 59 -1.30 5.84 -0.78
CA VAL A 59 -1.27 6.56 -2.07
C VAL A 59 0.05 7.30 -2.28
N LEU A 60 0.57 7.94 -1.23
CA LEU A 60 1.88 8.61 -1.28
C LEU A 60 3.01 7.61 -1.54
N ALA A 61 3.01 6.48 -0.82
CA ALA A 61 4.01 5.43 -1.03
C ALA A 61 3.98 4.90 -2.47
N GLN A 62 2.78 4.63 -3.01
CA GLN A 62 2.61 4.20 -4.40
C GLN A 62 3.12 5.24 -5.40
N SER A 63 2.86 6.53 -5.16
CA SER A 63 3.31 7.62 -6.03
C SER A 63 4.82 7.79 -6.02
N ILE A 64 5.46 7.75 -4.85
CA ILE A 64 6.90 7.87 -4.69
C ILE A 64 7.61 6.67 -5.34
N VAL A 65 7.11 5.45 -5.14
CA VAL A 65 7.69 4.25 -5.74
C VAL A 65 7.58 4.29 -7.26
N GLN A 66 6.44 4.73 -7.80
CA GLN A 66 6.23 4.83 -9.23
C GLN A 66 7.16 5.84 -9.90
N GLU A 67 7.27 7.05 -9.35
CA GLU A 67 8.18 8.07 -9.88
C GLU A 67 9.65 7.71 -9.66
N GLY A 68 9.98 7.12 -8.51
CA GLY A 68 11.32 6.58 -8.23
C GLY A 68 11.75 5.50 -9.23
N HIS A 69 10.85 4.56 -9.56
CA HIS A 69 11.14 3.54 -10.57
C HIS A 69 11.41 4.12 -11.95
N LYS A 70 10.64 5.14 -12.38
CA LYS A 70 10.88 5.83 -13.66
C LYS A 70 12.25 6.52 -13.68
N ALA A 71 12.61 7.20 -12.59
CA ALA A 71 13.89 7.89 -12.47
C ALA A 71 15.08 6.91 -12.51
N VAL A 72 14.97 5.78 -11.79
CA VAL A 72 15.99 4.72 -11.83
C VAL A 72 16.10 4.10 -13.21
N ALA A 73 14.97 3.82 -13.89
CA ALA A 73 14.98 3.31 -15.25
C ALA A 73 15.61 4.29 -16.27
N ALA A 74 15.55 5.59 -16.00
CA ALA A 74 16.24 6.63 -16.77
C ALA A 74 17.75 6.74 -16.47
N GLY A 75 18.29 5.88 -15.60
CA GLY A 75 19.72 5.82 -15.26
C GLY A 75 20.14 6.67 -14.06
N MET A 76 19.19 7.26 -13.31
CA MET A 76 19.51 7.96 -12.07
C MET A 76 19.92 6.98 -10.97
N ASN A 77 20.87 7.38 -10.13
CA ASN A 77 21.36 6.57 -9.02
C ASN A 77 20.27 6.42 -7.93
N PRO A 78 19.84 5.19 -7.59
CA PRO A 78 18.83 4.94 -6.56
C PRO A 78 19.22 5.49 -5.17
N MET A 79 20.51 5.49 -4.84
CA MET A 79 20.99 5.98 -3.54
C MET A 79 20.87 7.51 -3.42
N ASP A 80 21.12 8.23 -4.51
CA ASP A 80 20.98 9.68 -4.56
C ASP A 80 19.50 10.07 -4.55
N LEU A 81 18.66 9.34 -5.29
CA LEU A 81 17.19 9.51 -5.26
C LEU A 81 16.64 9.31 -3.86
N LYS A 82 17.02 8.22 -3.18
CA LYS A 82 16.59 7.95 -1.79
C LYS A 82 17.02 9.06 -0.83
N ARG A 83 18.17 9.69 -1.06
CA ARG A 83 18.68 10.77 -0.21
C ARG A 83 17.98 12.11 -0.47
N GLY A 84 17.51 12.33 -1.70
CA GLY A 84 16.81 13.54 -2.10
C GLY A 84 15.31 13.57 -1.77
N ILE A 85 14.72 12.39 -1.55
CA ILE A 85 13.35 12.20 -1.01
C ILE A 85 13.38 12.38 0.51
#